data_AF-A0AAV0VU67-F1
#
_entry.id   AF-A0AAV0VU67-F1
#
_cell.length_a   1.000
_cell.length_b   1.000
_cell.length_c   1.000
_cell.angle_alpha   90.00
_cell.angle_beta   90.00
_cell.angle_gamma   90.00
#
_symmetry.space_group_name_H-M   'P 1'
#
loop_
_entity.id
_entity.type
_entity.pdbx_description
1 polymer ?
#
loop_
_entity_poly.entity_id
_entity_poly.type
_entity_poly.pdbx_seq_one_letter_code
_entity_poly.pdbx_strand_id
1 'polypeptide(L)'
;MYTKYYSTLISDVWRCSKASSLKCPGKLKTSKENPTEIPIIDKAHTHPPDTHEVEVNKCLARMKHKAATTSTNPIEIYCEELGSLDNETQMMV
;
A
#
# COMPACT_ATOMS: atom_id res chain seq x y z
N MET A 1 -2.60 1.23 4.83
CA MET A 1 -2.12 0.09 4.02
C MET A 1 -2.53 -1.24 4.65
N TYR A 2 -2.70 -2.28 3.84
CA TYR A 2 -3.02 -3.63 4.27
C TYR A 2 -1.96 -4.62 3.77
N THR A 3 -1.72 -5.68 4.52
CA THR A 3 -0.84 -6.80 4.15
C THR A 3 -1.65 -8.09 4.17
N LYS A 4 -1.31 -9.03 3.28
CA LYS A 4 -1.99 -10.33 3.21
C LYS A 4 -1.87 -11.07 4.54
N TYR A 5 -2.99 -11.55 5.08
CA TYR A 5 -3.02 -12.29 6.34
C TYR A 5 -3.21 -13.78 6.10
N TYR A 6 -4.31 -14.16 5.45
CA TYR A 6 -4.52 -15.53 4.99
C TYR A 6 -5.42 -15.54 3.75
N SER A 7 -5.43 -16.68 3.07
CA SER A 7 -6.28 -16.96 1.91
C SER A 7 -7.23 -18.09 2.24
N THR A 8 -8.45 -18.01 1.73
CA THR A 8 -9.36 -19.15 1.59
C THR A 8 -9.48 -19.51 0.11
N LEU A 9 -10.30 -20.52 -0.21
CA LEU A 9 -10.61 -20.89 -1.60
C LEU A 9 -11.27 -19.72 -2.35
N ILE A 10 -12.21 -19.03 -1.71
CA ILE A 10 -13.08 -18.03 -2.35
C ILE A 10 -12.68 -16.58 -2.05
N SER A 11 -11.76 -16.35 -1.10
CA SER A 11 -11.45 -14.99 -0.66
C SER A 11 -10.03 -14.83 -0.13
N ASP A 12 -9.53 -13.59 -0.12
CA ASP A 12 -8.32 -13.20 0.59
C ASP A 12 -8.69 -12.29 1.76
N VAL A 13 -8.03 -12.51 2.90
CA VAL A 13 -8.16 -11.68 4.08
C VAL A 13 -6.87 -10.91 4.31
N TRP A 14 -7.04 -9.62 4.50
CA TRP A 14 -5.99 -8.63 4.63
C TRP A 14 -6.04 -8.03 6.02
N ARG A 15 -4.87 -7.76 6.58
CA ARG A 15 -4.71 -7.14 7.90
C ARG A 15 -4.02 -5.79 7.76
N CYS A 16 -4.40 -4.83 8.60
CA CYS A 16 -3.72 -3.53 8.65
C CYS A 16 -2.20 -3.69 8.85
N SER A 17 -1.40 -2.96 8.08
CA SER A 17 0.08 -2.96 8.22
C SER A 17 0.55 -2.47 9.60
N LYS A 18 -0.25 -1.64 10.28
CA LYS A 18 0.00 -1.14 11.63
C LYS A 18 -0.57 -2.04 12.74
N ALA A 19 -0.97 -3.28 12.41
CA ALA A 19 -1.54 -4.18 13.40
C ALA A 19 -0.58 -4.51 14.56
N SER A 20 0.73 -4.53 14.32
CA SER A 20 1.73 -4.77 15.36
C SER A 20 2.08 -3.50 16.12
N SER A 21 2.34 -2.39 15.41
CA SER A 21 2.80 -1.12 15.98
C SER A 21 1.71 -0.36 16.73
N LEU A 22 0.49 -0.33 16.20
CA LEU A 22 -0.65 0.39 16.79
C LEU A 22 -1.70 -0.56 17.40
N LYS A 23 -1.41 -1.86 17.48
CA LYS A 23 -2.37 -2.90 17.89
C LYS A 23 -3.70 -2.84 17.12
N CYS A 24 -3.64 -2.33 15.88
CA CYS A 24 -4.83 -2.09 15.08
C CYS A 24 -5.55 -3.41 14.72
N PRO A 25 -6.86 -3.54 15.01
CA PRO A 25 -7.63 -4.73 14.67
C PRO A 25 -8.10 -4.76 13.22
N GLY A 26 -7.85 -3.70 12.45
CA GLY A 26 -8.36 -3.51 11.09
C GLY A 26 -8.11 -4.71 10.16
N LYS A 27 -9.19 -5.21 9.57
CA LYS A 27 -9.20 -6.35 8.64
C LYS A 27 -10.18 -6.08 7.50
N LEU A 28 -9.80 -6.55 6.32
CA LEU A 28 -10.56 -6.40 5.08
C LEU A 28 -10.54 -7.72 4.32
N LYS A 29 -11.62 -8.02 3.61
CA LYS A 29 -11.79 -9.26 2.85
C LYS A 29 -12.12 -8.94 1.41
N THR A 30 -11.43 -9.58 0.47
CA THR A 30 -11.69 -9.47 -0.97
C THR A 30 -12.12 -10.81 -1.53
N SER A 31 -13.07 -10.80 -2.47
CA SER A 31 -13.48 -12.00 -3.21
C SER A 31 -12.43 -12.37 -4.25
N LYS A 32 -12.17 -13.67 -4.42
CA LYS A 32 -11.33 -14.19 -5.51
C LYS A 32 -12.14 -14.50 -6.77
N GLU A 33 -13.40 -14.85 -6.59
CA GLU A 33 -14.32 -15.18 -7.69
C GLU A 33 -14.81 -13.91 -8.38
N ASN A 34 -15.00 -12.83 -7.61
CA ASN A 34 -15.44 -11.53 -8.12
C ASN A 34 -14.45 -10.42 -7.72
N PRO A 35 -13.31 -10.27 -8.41
CA PRO A 35 -12.27 -9.29 -8.04
C PRO A 35 -12.71 -7.82 -8.14
N THR A 36 -13.79 -7.54 -8.87
CA THR A 36 -14.39 -6.20 -9.02
C THR A 36 -15.35 -5.85 -7.88
N GLU A 37 -15.67 -6.80 -7.01
CA GLU A 37 -16.53 -6.57 -5.85
C GLU A 37 -15.84 -5.66 -4.84
N ILE A 38 -16.60 -4.72 -4.26
CA ILE A 38 -16.09 -3.81 -3.23
C ILE A 38 -15.58 -4.65 -2.04
N PRO A 39 -14.35 -4.43 -1.57
CA PRO A 39 -13.83 -5.15 -0.43
C PRO A 39 -14.69 -4.97 0.82
N ILE A 40 -14.95 -6.06 1.53
CA ILE A 40 -15.75 -6.06 2.76
C ILE A 40 -14.84 -5.72 3.94
N ILE A 41 -15.23 -4.71 4.72
CA ILE A 41 -14.56 -4.38 5.99
C ILE A 41 -15.00 -5.41 7.04
N ASP A 42 -14.08 -6.29 7.46
CA ASP A 42 -14.32 -7.27 8.52
C ASP A 42 -14.16 -6.63 9.91
N LYS A 43 -13.13 -5.78 10.08
CA LYS A 43 -12.92 -4.99 11.30
C LYS A 43 -12.43 -3.59 10.96
N ALA A 44 -12.97 -2.59 11.65
CA ALA A 44 -12.57 -1.19 11.48
C ALA A 44 -11.17 -0.91 12.08
N HIS A 45 -10.54 0.17 11.60
CA HIS A 45 -9.29 0.69 12.17
C HIS A 45 -9.56 1.46 13.47
N THR A 46 -8.55 1.50 14.33
CA THR A 46 -8.55 2.30 15.58
C THR A 46 -7.60 3.50 15.50
N HIS A 47 -7.14 3.84 14.30
CA HIS A 47 -6.25 4.95 14.03
C HIS A 47 -6.68 5.65 12.74
N PRO A 48 -6.40 6.96 12.58
CA PRO A 48 -6.63 7.65 11.33
C PRO A 48 -5.71 7.11 10.22
N PRO A 49 -6.08 7.28 8.95
CA PRO A 49 -5.18 7.02 7.84
C PRO A 49 -3.98 7.98 7.88
N ASP A 50 -2.80 7.47 7.58
CA ASP A 50 -1.60 8.27 7.31
C ASP A 50 -1.47 8.42 5.79
N THR A 51 -1.86 9.58 5.28
CA THR A 51 -1.90 9.86 3.83
C THR A 51 -0.50 9.97 3.24
N HIS A 52 0.46 10.54 3.98
CA HIS A 52 1.84 10.68 3.53
C HIS A 52 2.50 9.30 3.39
N GLU A 53 2.32 8.42 4.39
CA GLU A 53 2.84 7.05 4.29
C GLU A 53 2.25 6.31 3.07
N VAL A 54 0.96 6.53 2.76
CA VAL A 54 0.33 5.92 1.57
C VAL A 54 0.99 6.44 0.29
N GLU A 55 1.23 7.74 0.17
CA GLU A 55 1.86 8.32 -1.02
C GLU A 55 3.33 7.90 -1.17
N VAL A 56 4.10 7.83 -0.08
CA VAL A 56 5.45 7.25 -0.09
C VAL A 56 5.43 5.80 -0.62
N ASN A 57 4.52 4.97 -0.12
CA ASN A 57 4.43 3.58 -0.59
C ASN A 57 4.03 3.48 -2.07
N LYS A 58 3.15 4.35 -2.56
CA LYS A 58 2.82 4.43 -4.00
C LYS A 58 4.03 4.87 -4.83
N CYS A 59 4.78 5.86 -4.35
CA CYS A 59 6.01 6.33 -4.99
C CYS A 59 7.03 5.20 -5.13
N LEU A 60 7.33 4.48 -4.04
CA LEU A 60 8.23 3.32 -4.06
C LEU A 60 7.73 2.21 -5.00
N ALA A 61 6.42 1.98 -5.08
CA ALA A 61 5.84 1.01 -6.01
C ALA A 61 6.04 1.44 -7.48
N ARG A 62 5.86 2.72 -7.81
CA ARG A 62 6.11 3.26 -9.15
C ARG A 62 7.59 3.19 -9.53
N MET A 63 8.50 3.55 -8.61
CA MET A 63 9.94 3.40 -8.80
C MET A 63 10.32 1.95 -9.13
N LYS A 64 9.83 0.98 -8.35
CA LYS A 64 10.05 -0.46 -8.59
C LYS A 64 9.51 -0.90 -9.94
N HIS A 65 8.32 -0.45 -10.31
CA HIS A 65 7.71 -0.77 -11.59
C HIS A 65 8.56 -0.22 -12.75
N LYS A 66 8.98 1.04 -12.72
CA LYS A 66 9.85 1.63 -13.73
C LYS A 66 11.18 0.92 -13.84
N ALA A 67 11.82 0.61 -12.71
CA ALA A 67 13.09 -0.12 -12.68
C ALA A 67 12.98 -1.53 -13.28
N ALA A 68 11.80 -2.16 -13.17
CA ALA A 68 11.55 -3.49 -13.74
C ALA A 68 11.12 -3.47 -15.22
N THR A 69 10.60 -2.35 -15.72
CA THR A 69 9.97 -2.26 -17.06
C THR A 69 10.76 -1.41 -18.05
N THR A 70 11.76 -0.68 -17.58
CA THR A 70 12.57 0.24 -18.39
C THR A 70 14.06 0.02 -18.14
N SER A 71 14.90 0.53 -19.04
CA SER A 71 16.36 0.55 -18.86
C SER A 71 16.85 1.90 -18.31
N THR A 72 15.94 2.74 -17.77
CA THR A 72 16.28 4.05 -17.22
C THR A 72 17.19 3.90 -16.01
N ASN A 73 18.12 4.84 -15.83
CA ASN A 73 19.05 4.82 -14.70
C ASN A 73 18.27 4.87 -13.36
N PRO A 74 18.59 4.02 -12.37
CA PRO A 74 17.92 4.03 -11.07
C PRO A 74 17.91 5.39 -10.35
N ILE A 75 18.97 6.20 -10.52
CA ILE A 75 19.07 7.55 -9.93
C ILE A 75 18.06 8.49 -10.62
N GLU A 76 17.91 8.39 -11.93
CA GLU A 76 16.93 9.19 -12.68
C GLU A 76 15.50 8.82 -12.28
N ILE A 77 15.19 7.52 -12.18
CA ILE A 77 13.89 7.03 -11.68
C ILE A 77 13.63 7.57 -10.27
N TYR A 78 14.63 7.54 -9.40
CA TYR A 78 14.50 8.04 -8.03
C TYR A 78 14.17 9.54 -8.01
N CYS A 79 14.97 10.35 -8.70
CA CYS A 79 14.77 11.81 -8.75
C CYS A 79 13.40 12.18 -9.36
N GLU A 80 12.99 11.51 -10.44
CA GLU A 80 11.72 11.76 -11.11
C GLU A 80 10.53 11.43 -10.19
N GLU A 81 10.51 10.22 -9.62
CA GLU A 81 9.38 9.78 -8.80
C GLU A 81 9.30 10.52 -7.46
N LEU A 82 10.44 10.81 -6.82
CA LEU A 82 10.48 11.58 -5.58
C LEU A 82 10.09 13.05 -5.84
N GLY A 83 10.58 13.63 -6.94
CA GLY A 83 10.25 15.00 -7.35
C GLY A 83 8.76 15.23 -7.62
N SER A 84 7.99 14.17 -7.84
CA SER A 84 6.53 14.24 -8.02
C SER A 84 5.72 14.35 -6.72
N LEU A 85 6.34 14.10 -5.57
CA LEU A 85 5.71 14.23 -4.25
C LEU A 85 5.77 15.67 -3.75
N ASP A 86 4.84 16.07 -2.88
CA ASP A 86 4.93 17.33 -2.16
C ASP A 86 6.08 17.31 -1.14
N ASN A 87 6.55 18.50 -0.75
CA ASN A 87 7.73 18.66 0.12
C ASN A 87 7.57 17.95 1.48
N GLU A 88 6.36 17.89 2.04
CA GLU A 88 6.12 17.25 3.34
C GLU A 88 6.23 15.73 3.19
N THR A 89 5.65 15.15 2.15
CA THR A 89 5.77 13.72 1.84
C THR A 89 7.22 13.34 1.48
N GLN A 90 7.94 14.18 0.74
CA GLN A 90 9.34 13.93 0.38
C GLN A 90 10.24 13.76 1.62
N MET A 91 9.99 14.52 2.69
CA MET A 91 10.74 14.42 3.94
C MET A 91 10.52 13.10 4.69
N MET A 92 9.55 12.29 4.28
CA MET A 92 9.22 11.01 4.91
C MET A 92 9.82 9.79 4.17
N VAL A 93 10.54 9.99 3.07
CA VAL A 93 11.23 8.94 2.29
C VAL A 93 12.63 8.70 2.83
#